data_AF-A0A497F4L6-F1
#
_entry.id   AF-A0A497F4L6-F1
#
_cell.length_a   1.000
_cell.length_b   1.000
_cell.length_c   1.000
_cell.angle_alpha   90.00
_cell.angle_beta   90.00
_cell.angle_gamma   90.00
#
_symmetry.space_group_name_H-M   'P 1'
#
loop_
_entity.id
_entity.type
_entity.pdbx_description
1 polymer ?
#
loop_
_entity_poly.entity_id
_entity_poly.type
_entity_poly.pdbx_seq_one_letter_code
_entity_poly.pdbx_strand_id
1 'polypeptide(L)' 'MLLGVVVLILTIGIFLIVHDILYHLGKAPSLGREVYVGRYHIHHGYIGLLLVIIGIATLLLIYA' A
#
# COMPACT_ATOMS: atom_id res chain seq x y z
N MET A 1 1.48 -21.18 -5.21
CA MET A 1 0.39 -20.20 -5.45
C MET A 1 0.32 -19.15 -4.36
N LEU A 2 0.23 -19.53 -3.07
CA LEU A 2 0.13 -18.59 -1.95
C LEU A 2 1.31 -17.61 -1.84
N LEU A 3 2.56 -18.08 -1.98
CA LEU A 3 3.75 -17.21 -1.97
C LEU A 3 3.69 -16.12 -3.06
N GLY A 4 3.22 -16.46 -4.25
CA GLY A 4 3.07 -15.51 -5.35
C GLY A 4 2.04 -14.41 -5.03
N VAL A 5 0.95 -14.76 -4.35
CA VAL A 5 -0.04 -13.79 -3.86
C VAL A 5 0.58 -12.85 -2.82
N VAL A 6 1.39 -13.38 -1.90
CA VAL A 6 2.08 -12.56 -0.89
C VAL A 6 3.05 -11.58 -1.55
N VAL A 7 3.87 -12.05 -2.49
CA VAL A 7 4.80 -11.18 -3.25
C VAL A 7 4.04 -10.09 -4.01
N LEU A 8 2.91 -10.42 -4.63
CA LEU A 8 2.08 -9.45 -5.32
C LEU A 8 1.53 -8.38 -4.36
N ILE A 9 0.98 -8.79 -3.22
CA ILE A 9 0.45 -7.89 -2.19
C ILE A 9 1.54 -6.95 -1.69
N LEU A 10 2.73 -7.47 -1.38
CA LEU A 10 3.86 -6.67 -0.93
C LEU A 10 4.31 -5.67 -2.00
N THR A 11 4.37 -6.10 -3.26
CA THR A 11 4.77 -5.24 -4.38
C THR A 11 3.78 -4.08 -4.58
N ILE A 12 2.48 -4.36 -4.56
CA ILE A 12 1.43 -3.34 -4.66
C ILE A 12 1.47 -2.41 -3.44
N GLY A 13 1.64 -2.96 -2.24
CA GLY A 13 1.72 -2.19 -1.01
C GLY A 13 2.88 -1.19 -1.01
N ILE A 14 4.08 -1.66 -1.37
CA ILE A 14 5.27 -0.82 -1.49
C ILE A 14 5.08 0.24 -2.59
N PHE A 15 4.54 -0.14 -3.74
CA PHE A 15 4.25 0.80 -4.84
C PHE A 15 3.34 1.94 -4.37
N LEU A 16 2.26 1.64 -3.66
CA LEU A 16 1.34 2.66 -3.15
C LEU A 16 2.01 3.60 -2.14
N ILE A 17 2.86 3.08 -1.25
CA ILE A 17 3.62 3.91 -0.30
C ILE A 17 4.57 4.84 -1.06
N VAL A 18 5.37 4.29 -1.98
CA VAL A 18 6.34 5.08 -2.75
C VAL A 18 5.63 6.12 -3.61
N HIS A 19 4.54 5.74 -4.27
CA HIS A 19 3.77 6.66 -5.08
C HIS A 19 3.17 7.79 -4.23
N ASP A 20 2.61 7.48 -3.06
CA ASP A 20 2.05 8.49 -2.16
C ASP A 20 3.12 9.48 -1.68
N ILE A 21 4.32 8.98 -1.34
CA ILE A 21 5.47 9.84 -1.02
C ILE A 21 5.84 10.73 -2.22
N LEU A 22 5.93 10.16 -3.42
CA LEU A 22 6.27 10.93 -4.63
C LEU A 22 5.21 11.96 -4.97
N TYR A 23 3.93 11.65 -4.76
CA TYR A 23 2.82 12.58 -4.94
C TYR A 23 2.94 13.78 -3.98
N HIS A 24 3.19 13.53 -2.69
CA HIS A 24 3.40 14.61 -1.71
C HIS A 24 4.67 15.43 -1.96
N LEU A 25 5.66 14.85 -2.64
CA LEU A 25 6.86 15.57 -3.10
C LEU A 25 6.66 16.32 -4.42
N GLY A 26 5.46 16.27 -5.02
CA GLY A 26 5.17 16.89 -6.32
C GLY A 26 5.83 16.19 -7.51
N LYS A 27 6.31 14.95 -7.33
CA LYS A 27 7.03 14.16 -8.34
C LYS A 27 6.18 13.12 -9.06
N ALA A 28 4.95 12.89 -8.61
CA ALA A 28 4.01 11.96 -9.25
C ALA A 28 2.61 12.58 -9.35
N PRO A 29 1.84 12.25 -10.40
CA PRO A 29 0.43 12.65 -10.51
C PRO A 29 -0.42 11.91 -9.47
N SER A 30 -1.61 12.42 -9.15
CA SER A 30 -2.51 11.71 -8.24
C SER A 30 -2.99 10.39 -8.85
N LEU A 31 -2.90 9.29 -8.11
CA LEU A 31 -3.56 8.03 -8.47
C LEU A 31 -5.01 8.07 -8.00
N GLY A 32 -5.92 8.45 -8.90
CA GLY A 32 -7.36 8.38 -8.65
C GLY A 32 -7.95 9.60 -7.95
N ARG A 33 -9.19 9.45 -7.44
CA ARG A 33 -9.90 10.49 -6.68
C ARG A 33 -9.51 10.40 -5.21
N GLU A 34 -9.23 11.55 -4.63
CA GLU A 34 -9.05 11.71 -3.18
C GLU A 34 -10.30 11.22 -2.44
N VAL A 35 -10.11 10.29 -1.50
CA VAL A 35 -11.21 9.76 -0.67
C VAL A 35 -11.24 10.52 0.65
N TYR A 36 -12.29 11.31 0.83
CA TYR A 36 -12.56 12.02 2.07
C TYR A 36 -13.59 11.22 2.88
N VAL A 37 -13.21 10.80 4.09
CA VAL A 37 -14.13 10.23 5.08
C VAL A 37 -14.34 11.28 6.16
N GLY A 38 -15.42 12.06 6.01
CA GLY A 38 -15.70 13.22 6.86
C GLY A 38 -14.63 14.30 6.69
N ARG A 39 -13.85 14.54 7.76
CA ARG A 39 -12.71 15.50 7.76
C ARG A 39 -11.36 14.84 7.48
N TYR A 40 -11.30 13.51 7.38
CA TYR A 40 -10.05 12.79 7.19
C TYR A 40 -9.81 12.52 5.71
N HIS A 41 -8.67 12.98 5.20
CA HIS A 41 -8.19 12.65 3.87
C HIS A 41 -7.46 11.30 3.92
N ILE A 42 -8.00 10.28 3.26
CA ILE A 42 -7.36 8.96 3.20
C ILE A 42 -6.27 9.01 2.14
N HIS A 43 -5.03 8.94 2.61
CA HIS A 43 -3.86 8.88 1.74
C HIS A 43 -3.67 7.46 1.23
N HIS A 44 -3.28 7.32 -0.03
CA HIS A 44 -3.04 6.01 -0.65
C HIS A 44 -1.89 5.27 0.05
N GLY A 45 -0.99 6.02 0.69
CA GLY A 45 0.08 5.49 1.53
C GLY A 45 -0.42 4.63 2.70
N TYR A 46 -1.57 4.96 3.30
CA TYR A 46 -2.13 4.14 4.39
C TYR A 46 -2.64 2.79 3.90
N ILE A 47 -3.24 2.75 2.70
CA ILE A 47 -3.66 1.51 2.05
C ILE A 47 -2.43 0.66 1.71
N GLY A 48 -1.39 1.29 1.18
CA GLY A 48 -0.12 0.63 0.90
C GLY A 48 0.52 0.02 2.15
N LEU A 49 0.56 0.77 3.26
CA LEU A 49 1.07 0.29 4.55
C LEU A 49 0.27 -0.91 5.07
N LEU A 50 -1.06 -0.86 4.99
CA LEU A 50 -1.91 -1.97 5.39
C LEU A 50 -1.62 -3.24 4.58
N LEU A 51 -1.46 -3.11 3.26
CA LEU A 51 -1.10 -4.25 2.39
C LEU A 51 0.27 -4.83 2.76
N VAL A 52 1.26 -3.98 3.05
CA VAL A 52 2.59 -4.45 3.49
C VAL A 52 2.48 -5.23 4.81
N ILE A 53 1.73 -4.73 5.79
CA ILE A 53 1.52 -5.42 7.08
C ILE A 53 0.86 -6.79 6.86
N ILE A 54 -0.21 -6.84 6.05
CA ILE A 54 -0.91 -8.10 5.72
C ILE A 54 0.03 -9.08 5.02
N GLY A 55 0.82 -8.60 4.05
CA GLY A 55 1.78 -9.41 3.32
C GLY A 55 2.85 -10.00 4.23
N ILE A 56 3.44 -9.18 5.11
CA ILE A 56 4.45 -9.63 6.09
C ILE A 56 3.84 -10.61 7.08
N ALA A 57 2.67 -10.32 7.65
CA ALA A 57 2.00 -11.22 8.59
C ALA A 57 1.70 -12.59 7.93
N THR A 58 1.23 -12.58 6.69
CA THR A 58 0.98 -13.81 5.93
C THR A 58 2.27 -14.57 5.64
N LEU A 59 3.35 -13.86 5.28
CA LEU A 59 4.67 -14.46 5.08
C LEU A 59 5.15 -15.13 6.37
N LEU A 60 5.05 -14.45 7.51
CA LEU A 60 5.43 -15.01 8.81
C LEU A 60 4.59 -16.25 9.14
N LEU A 61 3.29 -16.25 8.89
CA LEU A 61 2.43 -17.42 9.10
C LEU A 61 2.75 -18.62 8.21
N ILE A 62 3.33 -18.41 7.02
CA ILE A 62 3.74 -19.50 6.12
C ILE A 62 5.02 -20.17 6.61
N TYR A 63 5.92 -19.41 7.25
CA TYR A 63 7.27 -19.86 7.62
C TYR A 63 7.48 -20.05 9.13
N ALA A 64 6.47 -19.79 9.97
CA ALA A 64 6.46 -20.06 11.40
C ALA A 64 6.02 -21.50 11.69
#